data_AF-A0A7S0G264-F1
#
_entry.id   AF-A0A7S0G264-F1
#
_cell.length_a   1.000
_cell.length_b   1.000
_cell.length_c   1.000
_cell.angle_alpha   90.00
_cell.angle_beta   90.00
_cell.angle_gamma   90.00
#
_symmetry.space_group_name_H-M   'P 1'
#
loop_
_entity.id
_entity.type
_entity.pdbx_description
1 polymer ?
#
loop_
_entity_poly.entity_id
_entity_poly.type
_entity_poly.pdbx_seq_one_letter_code
_entity_poly.pdbx_strand_id
1 'polypeptide(L)'
;MAFACCGRIFLSRSGGRKALSTSRAYLESLLEYGRTVLTEKEPLQKKALTHEARKLFVGGNLRIRGSAAATAPESWARNELPAVLDPSEMPKPKEAEGSAILFYLHSLAHVELNAINLCWDTMVRFSNVEMPEEFYDELLRVADDESRHYGWLHT
;
A
#
# COMPACT_ATOMS: atom_id res chain seq x y z
N MET A 1 -3.40 -10.30 37.43
CA MET A 1 -2.11 -9.77 37.92
C MET A 1 -1.58 -8.83 36.84
N ALA A 2 -1.46 -7.51 36.96
CA ALA A 2 -1.81 -6.51 37.96
C ALA A 2 -2.07 -5.19 37.19
N PHE A 3 -3.03 -4.40 37.67
CA PHE A 3 -3.31 -3.04 37.21
C PHE A 3 -2.35 -2.03 37.87
N ALA A 4 -2.22 -0.87 37.21
CA ALA A 4 -1.86 0.46 37.72
C ALA A 4 -0.37 0.85 37.87
N CYS A 5 0.02 1.95 37.22
CA CYS A 5 0.22 3.21 37.94
C CYS A 5 0.21 4.43 36.99
N CYS A 6 -0.61 5.41 37.36
CA CYS A 6 -0.68 6.74 36.77
C CYS A 6 0.55 7.56 37.19
N GLY A 7 1.18 8.27 36.25
CA GLY A 7 2.28 9.19 36.53
C GLY A 7 2.26 10.37 35.58
N ARG A 8 1.56 11.44 35.95
CA ARG A 8 1.70 12.78 35.35
C ARG A 8 3.08 13.33 35.73
N ILE A 9 3.95 13.56 34.75
CA ILE A 9 5.13 14.42 34.91
C ILE A 9 5.17 15.43 33.77
N PHE A 10 5.00 16.68 34.18
CA PHE A 10 5.51 17.96 33.67
C PHE A 10 6.05 18.04 32.23
N LEU A 11 5.44 18.95 31.48
CA LEU A 11 5.96 19.56 30.25
C LEU A 11 7.36 20.15 30.50
N SER A 12 8.38 19.57 29.88
CA SER A 12 9.63 20.26 29.56
C SER A 12 9.75 20.38 28.05
N ARG A 13 9.53 21.59 27.55
CA ARG A 13 9.84 22.00 26.17
C ARG A 13 11.35 22.03 26.00
N SER A 14 11.93 20.99 25.41
CA SER A 14 13.16 21.08 24.61
C SER A 14 13.46 19.69 24.05
N GLY A 15 13.24 19.50 22.76
CA GLY A 15 13.48 18.23 22.09
C GLY A 15 13.09 18.39 20.64
N GLY A 16 14.09 18.75 19.82
CA GLY A 16 13.91 19.14 18.44
C GLY A 16 12.95 18.22 17.70
N ARG A 17 11.94 18.82 17.07
CA ARG A 17 11.31 18.23 15.90
C ARG A 17 12.45 17.93 14.94
N LYS A 18 12.87 16.66 14.86
CA LYS A 18 13.56 16.17 13.68
C LYS A 18 12.59 16.42 12.54
N ALA A 19 12.76 17.55 11.88
CA ALA A 19 12.15 17.79 10.60
C ALA A 19 12.48 16.56 9.75
N LEU A 20 11.46 15.86 9.28
CA LEU A 20 11.63 14.90 8.19
C LEU A 20 12.10 15.70 6.99
N SER A 21 13.40 15.91 6.92
CA SER A 21 14.13 16.38 5.77
C SER A 21 14.18 15.23 4.79
N THR A 22 13.12 15.07 4.01
CA THR A 22 13.18 14.33 2.76
C THR A 22 12.43 15.18 1.75
N SER A 23 13.19 15.87 0.91
CA SER A 23 12.71 16.35 -0.39
C SER A 23 12.03 15.15 -1.07
N ARG A 24 10.71 15.05 -0.97
CA ARG A 24 9.96 14.03 -1.68
C ARG A 24 10.01 14.48 -3.13
N ALA A 25 10.85 13.84 -3.94
CA ALA A 25 10.83 14.03 -5.38
C ALA A 25 9.38 13.87 -5.82
N TYR A 26 8.81 14.92 -6.41
CA TYR A 26 7.43 14.91 -6.84
C TYR A 26 7.31 13.90 -7.98
N LEU A 27 6.51 12.85 -7.81
CA LEU A 27 6.30 11.85 -8.85
C LEU A 27 5.51 12.51 -9.99
N GLU A 28 6.05 12.45 -11.20
CA GLU A 28 5.56 13.21 -12.35
C GLU A 28 4.44 12.49 -13.11
N SER A 29 4.20 11.20 -12.82
CA SER A 29 3.24 10.39 -13.56
C SER A 29 2.66 9.22 -12.78
N LEU A 30 1.52 8.73 -13.24
CA LEU A 30 0.83 7.56 -12.67
C LEU A 30 1.72 6.31 -12.68
N LEU A 31 2.49 6.09 -13.76
CA LEU A 31 3.35 4.92 -13.86
C LEU A 31 4.56 4.99 -12.92
N GLU A 32 5.06 6.19 -12.62
CA GLU A 32 6.08 6.38 -11.58
C GLU A 32 5.52 6.05 -10.19
N TYR A 33 4.28 6.46 -9.89
CA TYR A 33 3.57 5.99 -8.69
C TYR A 33 3.48 4.46 -8.66
N GLY A 34 3.09 3.83 -9.77
CA GLY A 34 3.01 2.37 -9.86
C GLY A 34 4.34 1.69 -9.53
N ARG A 35 5.45 2.15 -10.11
CA ARG A 35 6.78 1.63 -9.78
C ARG A 35 7.12 1.82 -8.29
N THR A 36 6.87 3.01 -7.74
CA THR A 36 7.13 3.28 -6.32
C THR A 36 6.29 2.38 -5.41
N VAL A 37 5.00 2.22 -5.69
CA VAL A 37 4.10 1.32 -4.93
C VAL A 37 4.59 -0.13 -5.00
N LEU A 38 5.01 -0.61 -6.18
CA LEU A 38 5.48 -1.98 -6.35
C LEU A 38 6.82 -2.22 -5.64
N THR A 39 7.68 -1.20 -5.49
CA THR A 39 8.96 -1.31 -4.75
C THR A 39 8.85 -1.01 -3.26
N GLU A 40 7.74 -0.42 -2.81
CA GLU A 40 7.46 -0.17 -1.40
C GLU A 40 7.15 -1.48 -0.68
N LYS A 41 7.69 -1.67 0.51
CA LYS A 41 7.45 -2.87 1.33
C LYS A 41 6.28 -2.64 2.30
N GLU A 42 6.17 -1.43 2.84
CA GLU A 42 5.21 -1.10 3.87
C GLU A 42 3.78 -0.96 3.32
N PRO A 43 2.82 -1.80 3.73
CA PRO A 43 1.45 -1.79 3.19
C PRO A 43 0.73 -0.45 3.38
N LEU A 44 0.94 0.22 4.52
CA LEU A 44 0.36 1.53 4.80
C LEU A 44 0.87 2.61 3.85
N GLN A 45 2.14 2.50 3.44
CA GLN A 45 2.73 3.44 2.49
C GLN A 45 2.21 3.18 1.08
N LYS A 46 1.99 1.92 0.68
CA LYS A 46 1.30 1.56 -0.59
C LYS A 46 -0.11 2.15 -0.64
N LYS A 47 -0.89 2.01 0.44
CA LYS A 47 -2.22 2.65 0.58
C LYS A 47 -2.13 4.16 0.42
N ALA A 48 -1.22 4.81 1.15
CA ALA A 48 -1.08 6.27 1.11
C ALA A 48 -0.71 6.78 -0.29
N LEU A 49 0.25 6.13 -0.96
CA LEU A 49 0.63 6.43 -2.35
C LEU A 49 -0.53 6.22 -3.32
N THR A 50 -1.33 5.19 -3.11
CA THR A 50 -2.48 4.88 -3.98
C THR A 50 -3.56 5.97 -3.89
N HIS A 51 -3.93 6.38 -2.68
CA HIS A 51 -4.87 7.49 -2.48
C HIS A 51 -4.34 8.83 -3.03
N GLU A 52 -3.05 9.09 -2.85
CA GLU A 52 -2.40 10.27 -3.39
C GLU A 52 -2.47 10.30 -4.93
N ALA A 53 -2.10 9.18 -5.58
CA ALA A 53 -2.18 9.04 -7.02
C ALA A 53 -3.61 9.21 -7.53
N ARG A 54 -4.60 8.55 -6.90
CA ARG A 54 -6.02 8.68 -7.28
C ARG A 54 -6.48 10.13 -7.21
N LYS A 55 -6.18 10.83 -6.12
CA LYS A 55 -6.54 12.23 -5.92
C LYS A 55 -5.94 13.13 -7.00
N LEU A 56 -4.66 12.95 -7.32
CA LEU A 56 -3.99 13.77 -8.34
C LEU A 56 -4.50 13.47 -9.75
N PHE A 57 -4.76 12.19 -10.06
CA PHE A 57 -5.26 11.74 -11.37
C PHE A 57 -6.66 12.28 -11.65
N VAL A 58 -7.62 12.10 -10.73
CA VAL A 58 -8.99 12.64 -10.86
C VAL A 58 -8.98 14.18 -10.91
N GLY A 59 -8.01 14.81 -10.24
CA GLY A 59 -7.81 16.25 -10.29
C GLY A 59 -7.18 16.78 -11.59
N GLY A 60 -6.84 15.91 -12.55
CA GLY A 60 -6.15 16.28 -13.79
C GLY A 60 -4.70 16.73 -13.59
N ASN A 61 -4.13 16.51 -12.40
CA ASN A 61 -2.78 16.95 -12.02
C ASN A 61 -1.73 15.82 -12.16
N LEU A 62 -2.12 14.67 -12.72
CA LEU A 62 -1.24 13.53 -12.91
C LEU A 62 -1.45 12.95 -14.30
N ARG A 63 -0.43 13.06 -15.14
CA ARG A 63 -0.38 12.38 -16.44
C ARG A 63 -0.13 10.89 -16.26
N ILE A 64 -0.57 10.07 -17.21
CA ILE A 64 -0.33 8.63 -17.17
C ILE A 64 1.18 8.33 -17.28
N ARG A 65 1.83 8.89 -18.31
CA ARG A 65 3.24 8.63 -18.63
C ARG A 65 4.12 9.82 -18.28
N GLY A 66 5.26 9.54 -17.65
CA GLY A 66 6.28 10.52 -17.28
C GLY A 66 7.30 10.75 -18.37
N SER A 67 8.35 11.50 -18.04
CA SER A 67 9.51 11.69 -18.90
C SER A 67 10.39 10.43 -18.98
N ALA A 68 10.41 9.64 -17.90
CA ALA A 68 11.10 8.36 -17.83
C ALA A 68 10.11 7.18 -17.99
N ALA A 69 10.57 6.12 -18.65
CA ALA A 69 9.84 4.86 -18.66
C ALA A 69 9.86 4.25 -17.25
N ALA A 70 8.67 3.98 -16.70
CA ALA A 70 8.55 3.23 -15.45
C ALA A 70 8.45 1.74 -15.78
N THR A 71 9.52 0.99 -15.52
CA THR A 71 9.53 -0.46 -15.70
C THR A 71 8.96 -1.15 -14.47
N ALA A 72 8.09 -2.14 -14.67
CA ALA A 72 7.61 -2.99 -13.59
C ALA A 72 8.78 -3.81 -13.02
N PRO A 73 8.91 -3.94 -11.69
CA PRO A 73 9.85 -4.88 -11.13
C PRO A 73 9.45 -6.32 -11.46
N GLU A 74 10.40 -7.26 -11.41
CA GLU A 74 10.14 -8.69 -11.57
C GLU A 74 9.08 -9.20 -10.58
N SER A 75 9.12 -8.70 -9.34
CA SER A 75 8.12 -8.95 -8.31
C SER A 75 7.90 -7.71 -7.46
N TRP A 76 6.71 -7.58 -6.87
CA TRP A 76 6.45 -6.52 -5.90
C TRP A 76 7.13 -6.81 -4.57
N ALA A 77 7.64 -5.75 -3.95
CA ALA A 77 8.27 -5.79 -2.66
C ALA A 77 7.25 -6.14 -1.56
N ARG A 78 7.73 -6.91 -0.58
CA ARG A 78 6.98 -7.36 0.59
C ARG A 78 7.83 -7.19 1.84
N ASN A 79 7.16 -7.05 2.98
CA ASN A 79 7.81 -7.13 4.29
C ASN A 79 8.32 -8.56 4.54
N GLU A 80 9.28 -8.70 5.46
CA GLU A 80 9.86 -10.00 5.82
C GLU A 80 8.84 -10.93 6.49
N LEU A 81 7.79 -10.35 7.08
CA LEU A 81 6.70 -11.06 7.72
C LEU A 81 5.33 -10.56 7.22
N PRO A 82 4.31 -11.44 7.19
CA PRO A 82 4.37 -12.88 7.47
C PRO A 82 5.12 -13.66 6.37
N ALA A 83 5.65 -14.84 6.72
CA ALA A 83 6.31 -15.71 5.76
C ALA A 83 5.33 -16.16 4.67
N VAL A 84 5.81 -16.27 3.43
CA VAL A 84 5.04 -16.86 2.34
C VAL A 84 5.07 -18.37 2.50
N LEU A 85 3.89 -18.96 2.60
CA LEU A 85 3.70 -20.41 2.74
C LEU A 85 3.13 -20.97 1.44
N ASP A 86 3.42 -22.24 1.17
CA ASP A 86 2.73 -22.96 0.10
C ASP A 86 1.24 -23.13 0.44
N PRO A 87 0.34 -23.19 -0.56
CA PRO A 87 -1.10 -23.37 -0.31
C PRO A 87 -1.44 -24.60 0.54
N SER A 88 -0.63 -25.66 0.46
CA SER A 88 -0.79 -26.88 1.28
C SER A 88 -0.37 -26.70 2.74
N GLU A 89 0.44 -25.69 3.03
CA GLU A 89 0.98 -25.37 4.36
C GLU A 89 0.17 -24.26 5.07
N MET A 90 -0.81 -23.67 4.39
CA MET A 90 -1.62 -22.61 4.96
C MET A 90 -2.41 -23.10 6.20
N PRO A 91 -2.28 -22.43 7.35
CA PRO A 91 -2.98 -22.83 8.57
C PRO A 91 -4.49 -22.69 8.42
N LYS A 92 -5.24 -23.62 9.02
CA LYS A 92 -6.70 -23.49 9.12
C LYS A 92 -7.07 -22.51 10.23
N PRO A 93 -8.25 -21.88 10.19
CA PRO A 93 -8.69 -20.94 11.23
C PRO A 93 -8.61 -21.49 12.67
N LYS A 94 -8.83 -22.80 12.83
CA LYS A 94 -8.75 -23.51 14.12
C LYS A 94 -7.31 -23.77 14.62
N GLU A 95 -6.33 -23.70 13.73
CA GLU A 95 -4.91 -23.93 13.98
C GLU A 95 -4.16 -22.61 14.18
N ALA A 96 -4.74 -21.49 13.72
CA ALA A 96 -4.18 -20.16 13.90
C ALA A 96 -4.33 -19.68 15.34
N GLU A 97 -3.33 -18.93 15.82
CA GLU A 97 -3.40 -18.26 17.11
C GLU A 97 -4.40 -17.10 17.05
N GLY A 98 -5.28 -17.01 18.05
CA GLY A 98 -6.31 -15.97 18.12
C GLY A 98 -7.71 -16.47 17.73
N SER A 99 -8.62 -15.52 17.50
CA SER A 99 -10.01 -15.86 17.14
C SER A 99 -10.13 -16.16 15.64
N ALA A 100 -11.08 -17.02 15.27
CA ALA A 100 -11.38 -17.27 13.86
C ALA A 100 -11.74 -15.98 13.10
N ILE A 101 -12.38 -15.01 13.77
CA ILE A 101 -12.69 -13.70 13.18
C ILE A 101 -11.41 -12.94 12.84
N LEU A 102 -10.43 -12.90 13.75
CA LEU A 102 -9.14 -12.24 13.51
C LEU A 102 -8.40 -12.90 12.33
N PHE A 103 -8.41 -14.23 12.26
CA PHE A 103 -7.83 -14.97 11.14
C PHE A 103 -8.44 -14.56 9.79
N TYR A 104 -9.78 -14.47 9.72
CA TYR A 104 -10.46 -14.08 8.48
C TYR A 104 -10.23 -12.61 8.12
N LEU A 105 -10.24 -11.70 9.10
CA LEU A 105 -9.94 -10.29 8.86
C LEU A 105 -8.50 -10.10 8.34
N HIS A 106 -7.54 -10.80 8.92
CA HIS A 106 -6.15 -10.79 8.46
C HIS A 106 -6.01 -11.36 7.04
N SER A 107 -6.70 -12.46 6.77
CA SER A 107 -6.72 -13.07 5.43
C SER A 107 -7.32 -12.14 4.38
N LEU A 108 -8.41 -11.45 4.70
CA LEU A 108 -9.00 -10.42 3.83
C LEU A 108 -8.02 -9.26 3.61
N ALA A 109 -7.32 -8.79 4.64
CA ALA A 109 -6.31 -7.74 4.49
C ALA A 109 -5.22 -8.12 3.46
N HIS A 110 -4.79 -9.39 3.43
CA HIS A 110 -3.86 -9.87 2.40
C HIS A 110 -4.47 -9.92 1.00
N VAL A 111 -5.75 -10.28 0.89
CA VAL A 111 -6.47 -10.24 -0.39
C VAL A 111 -6.50 -8.81 -0.93
N GLU A 112 -6.89 -7.83 -0.10
CA GLU A 112 -6.93 -6.42 -0.52
C GLU A 112 -5.54 -5.90 -0.90
N LEU A 113 -4.52 -6.22 -0.10
CA LEU A 113 -3.14 -5.81 -0.41
C LEU A 113 -2.64 -6.41 -1.74
N ASN A 114 -2.98 -7.67 -2.02
CA ASN A 114 -2.65 -8.29 -3.30
C ASN A 114 -3.42 -7.63 -4.45
N ALA A 115 -4.68 -7.26 -4.27
CA ALA A 115 -5.47 -6.56 -5.28
C ALA A 115 -4.89 -5.17 -5.61
N ILE A 116 -4.44 -4.41 -4.60
CA ILE A 116 -3.70 -3.15 -4.79
C ILE A 116 -2.45 -3.40 -5.65
N ASN A 117 -1.60 -4.36 -5.27
CA ASN A 117 -0.37 -4.66 -6.01
C ASN A 117 -0.67 -5.09 -7.45
N LEU A 118 -1.69 -5.93 -7.67
CA LEU A 118 -2.06 -6.43 -8.99
C LEU A 118 -2.54 -5.31 -9.93
N CYS A 119 -3.35 -4.38 -9.43
CA CYS A 119 -3.80 -3.23 -10.22
C CYS A 119 -2.61 -2.36 -10.67
N TRP A 120 -1.70 -2.06 -9.75
CA TRP A 120 -0.49 -1.31 -10.07
C TRP A 120 0.44 -2.05 -11.02
N ASP A 121 0.68 -3.34 -10.79
CA ASP A 121 1.52 -4.18 -11.64
C ASP A 121 0.98 -4.23 -13.07
N THR A 122 -0.34 -4.40 -13.22
CA THR A 122 -1.02 -4.40 -14.52
C THR A 122 -0.83 -3.07 -15.25
N MET A 123 -1.09 -1.94 -14.59
CA MET A 123 -0.90 -0.61 -15.20
C MET A 123 0.55 -0.39 -15.67
N VAL A 124 1.54 -0.80 -14.88
CA VAL A 124 2.96 -0.62 -15.22
C VAL A 124 3.41 -1.57 -16.32
N ARG A 125 2.98 -2.84 -16.31
CA ARG A 125 3.36 -3.81 -17.34
C ARG A 125 2.79 -3.49 -18.71
N PHE A 126 1.61 -2.90 -18.78
CA PHE A 126 0.99 -2.46 -20.04
C PHE A 126 1.41 -1.04 -20.45
N SER A 127 2.41 -0.45 -19.81
CA SER A 127 2.88 0.92 -20.13
C SER A 127 3.46 1.09 -21.53
N ASN A 128 4.02 0.02 -22.10
CA ASN A 128 4.61 -0.01 -23.45
C ASN A 128 3.61 -0.31 -24.57
N VAL A 129 2.36 -0.63 -24.21
CA VAL A 129 1.25 -0.80 -25.16
C VAL A 129 0.40 0.46 -25.12
N GLU A 130 -0.15 0.86 -26.27
CA GLU A 130 -1.12 1.94 -26.33
C GLU A 130 -2.44 1.46 -25.71
N MET A 131 -2.74 1.97 -24.51
CA MET A 131 -3.96 1.68 -23.77
C MET A 131 -4.76 2.96 -23.61
N PRO A 132 -6.10 2.89 -23.69
CA PRO A 132 -6.97 4.05 -23.47
C PRO A 132 -6.81 4.58 -22.04
N GLU A 133 -7.13 5.86 -21.82
CA GLU A 133 -7.04 6.48 -20.49
C GLU A 133 -7.95 5.78 -19.47
N GLU A 134 -9.12 5.33 -19.92
CA GLU A 134 -10.11 4.60 -19.12
C GLU A 134 -9.54 3.32 -18.51
N PHE A 135 -8.62 2.63 -19.19
CA PHE A 135 -7.95 1.44 -18.62
C PHE A 135 -7.18 1.78 -17.34
N TYR A 136 -6.50 2.94 -17.32
CA TYR A 136 -5.77 3.41 -16.15
C TYR A 136 -6.71 3.94 -15.08
N ASP A 137 -7.75 4.69 -15.48
CA ASP A 137 -8.74 5.22 -14.54
C ASP A 137 -9.46 4.10 -13.77
N GLU A 138 -9.90 3.05 -14.48
CA GLU A 138 -10.62 1.92 -13.88
C GLU A 138 -9.73 1.11 -12.93
N LEU A 139 -8.50 0.78 -13.33
CA LEU A 139 -7.56 0.06 -12.46
C LEU A 139 -7.13 0.90 -11.26
N LEU A 140 -6.94 2.21 -11.43
CA LEU A 140 -6.62 3.12 -10.34
C LEU A 140 -7.80 3.28 -9.37
N ARG A 141 -9.04 3.28 -9.88
CA ARG A 141 -10.26 3.27 -9.05
C ARG A 141 -10.31 2.02 -8.19
N VAL A 142 -10.12 0.83 -8.78
CA VAL A 142 -10.08 -0.43 -8.03
C VAL A 142 -8.96 -0.40 -6.99
N ALA A 143 -7.74 0.00 -7.37
CA ALA A 143 -6.64 0.11 -6.41
C ALA A 143 -6.96 1.05 -5.23
N ASP A 144 -7.64 2.16 -5.49
CA ASP A 144 -8.08 3.10 -4.45
C ASP A 144 -9.15 2.47 -3.53
N ASP A 145 -10.11 1.74 -4.10
CA ASP A 145 -11.15 1.03 -3.37
C ASP A 145 -10.56 -0.01 -2.42
N GLU A 146 -9.68 -0.88 -2.91
CA GLU A 146 -9.03 -1.91 -2.10
C GLU A 146 -8.07 -1.31 -1.06
N SER A 147 -7.49 -0.14 -1.35
CA SER A 147 -6.71 0.63 -0.37
C SER A 147 -7.55 1.11 0.82
N ARG A 148 -8.82 1.45 0.59
CA ARG A 148 -9.76 1.80 1.68
C ARG A 148 -10.20 0.54 2.43
N HIS A 149 -10.51 -0.54 1.74
CA HIS A 149 -10.89 -1.82 2.36
C HIS A 149 -9.77 -2.36 3.25
N TYR A 150 -8.52 -2.37 2.75
CA TYR A 150 -7.33 -2.68 3.55
C TYR A 150 -7.27 -1.80 4.80
N GLY A 151 -7.61 -0.51 4.66
CA GLY A 151 -7.74 0.46 5.74
C GLY A 151 -8.66 0.07 6.90
N TRP A 152 -9.72 -0.70 6.63
CA TRP A 152 -10.66 -1.17 7.65
C TRP A 152 -10.22 -2.46 8.32
N LEU A 153 -9.37 -3.23 7.63
CA LEU A 153 -8.92 -4.56 8.06
C LEU A 153 -7.55 -4.52 8.75
N HIS A 154 -6.74 -3.48 8.50
CA HIS A 154 -5.49 -3.27 9.20
C HIS A 154 -5.77 -2.52 10.53
N THR A 155 -5.64 -3.20 11.66
CA THR A 155 -5.63 -2.56 12.99
C THR A 155 -4.68 -3.29 13.91
#